data_AF-A0A926QHZ3-F1
#
_entry.id   AF-A0A926QHZ3-F1
#
_cell.length_a   1.000
_cell.length_b   1.000
_cell.length_c   1.000
_cell.angle_alpha   90.00
_cell.angle_beta   90.00
_cell.angle_gamma   90.00
#
_symmetry.space_group_name_H-M   'P 1'
#
loop_
_entity.id
_entity.type
_entity.pdbx_description
1 polymer ?
#
loop_
_entity_poly.entity_id
_entity_poly.type
_entity_poly.pdbx_seq_one_letter_code
_entity_poly.pdbx_strand_id
1 'polypeptide(L)'
;MIQWPTKLIQFMERPVPKFSHIAAMTHGMPPVNCRGYGFHIDIENGLAVVYLLRSQWLKLNEYLRKQKWLAVLVTAGTDNESYQSP
;
A
#
# COMPACT_ATOMS: atom_id res chain seq x y z
N MET A 1 5.62 7.45 -20.64
CA MET A 1 4.35 7.35 -19.90
C MET A 1 4.26 5.94 -19.34
N ILE A 2 4.08 5.78 -18.03
CA ILE A 2 3.97 4.43 -17.43
C ILE A 2 2.60 3.87 -17.82
N GLN A 3 2.59 2.72 -18.49
CA GLN A 3 1.35 2.03 -18.81
C GLN A 3 0.95 1.15 -17.63
N TRP A 4 -0.06 1.60 -16.88
CA TRP A 4 -0.64 0.81 -15.81
C TRP A 4 -1.40 -0.41 -16.37
N PRO A 5 -1.40 -1.56 -15.67
CA PRO A 5 -2.21 -2.69 -16.06
C PRO A 5 -3.70 -2.32 -16.09
N THR A 6 -4.41 -2.62 -17.18
CA THR A 6 -5.85 -2.31 -17.32
C THR A 6 -6.68 -2.87 -16.17
N LYS A 7 -6.35 -4.08 -15.69
CA LYS A 7 -7.02 -4.70 -14.54
C LYS A 7 -6.90 -3.88 -13.25
N LEU A 8 -5.80 -3.16 -13.07
CA LEU A 8 -5.59 -2.30 -11.92
C LEU A 8 -6.46 -1.04 -12.02
N ILE A 9 -6.56 -0.43 -13.20
CA ILE A 9 -7.45 0.72 -13.43
C ILE A 9 -8.91 0.33 -13.15
N GLN A 10 -9.36 -0.79 -13.75
CA GLN A 10 -10.71 -1.34 -13.51
C GLN A 10 -10.98 -1.66 -12.03
N PHE A 11 -9.96 -2.11 -11.30
CA PHE A 11 -10.07 -2.35 -9.87
C PHE A 11 -10.30 -1.04 -9.09
N MET A 12 -9.64 0.05 -9.47
CA MET A 12 -9.79 1.35 -8.81
C MET A 12 -11.19 1.97 -9.00
N GLU A 13 -11.83 1.71 -10.13
CA GLU A 13 -13.18 2.21 -10.48
C GLU A 13 -14.32 1.55 -9.69
N ARG A 14 -14.08 0.43 -9.01
CA ARG A 14 -15.14 -0.31 -8.29
C ARG A 14 -15.78 0.57 -7.20
N PRO A 15 -17.10 0.67 -7.05
CA PRO A 15 -17.74 1.54 -6.06
C PRO A 15 -17.79 0.93 -4.64
N VAL A 16 -16.71 0.28 -4.22
CA VAL A 16 -16.56 -0.33 -2.89
C VAL A 16 -15.35 0.25 -2.18
N PRO A 17 -15.28 0.14 -0.83
CA PRO A 17 -14.08 0.49 -0.08
C PRO A 17 -12.86 -0.25 -0.61
N LYS A 18 -11.71 0.45 -0.62
CA LYS A 18 -10.41 -0.15 -0.89
C LYS A 18 -9.58 -0.10 0.38
N PHE A 19 -8.97 -1.23 0.69
CA PHE A 19 -8.07 -1.34 1.83
C PHE A 19 -6.67 -1.60 1.31
N SER A 20 -5.67 -1.09 2.01
CA SER A 20 -4.27 -1.30 1.66
C SER A 20 -3.50 -1.84 2.85
N HIS A 21 -2.64 -2.81 2.56
CA HIS A 21 -1.67 -3.36 3.49
C HIS A 21 -0.29 -3.11 2.92
N ILE A 22 0.60 -2.65 3.77
CA ILE A 22 1.94 -2.23 3.38
C ILE A 22 2.92 -3.09 4.15
N ALA A 23 3.96 -3.55 3.47
CA ALA A 23 5.05 -4.29 4.09
C ALA A 23 6.40 -3.82 3.56
N ALA A 24 7.37 -3.71 4.46
CA ALA A 24 8.77 -3.46 4.14
C ALA A 24 9.66 -4.38 4.99
N MET A 25 10.82 -4.77 4.45
CA MET A 25 11.76 -5.64 5.15
C MET A 25 13.18 -5.30 4.74
N THR A 26 13.99 -4.82 5.68
CA THR A 26 15.41 -4.55 5.47
C THR A 26 16.24 -5.68 6.04
N HIS A 27 17.32 -6.07 5.36
CA HIS A 27 18.23 -7.10 5.86
C HIS A 27 18.72 -6.77 7.28
N GLY A 28 18.64 -7.76 8.18
CA GLY A 28 19.01 -7.63 9.59
C GLY A 28 17.99 -6.90 10.47
N MET A 29 16.79 -6.57 9.96
CA MET A 29 15.69 -6.01 10.74
C MET A 29 14.43 -6.91 10.60
N PRO A 30 13.60 -7.05 11.64
CA PRO A 30 12.30 -7.72 11.51
C PRO A 30 11.44 -7.04 10.44
N PRO A 31 10.59 -7.77 9.70
CA PRO A 31 9.68 -7.14 8.75
C PRO A 31 8.70 -6.21 9.49
N VAL A 32 8.35 -5.10 8.86
CA VAL A 32 7.29 -4.21 9.33
C VAL A 32 6.09 -4.30 8.39
N ASN A 33 4.89 -4.34 8.97
CA ASN A 33 3.65 -4.21 8.23
C ASN A 33 2.75 -3.16 8.88
N CYS A 34 1.89 -2.54 8.08
CA CYS A 34 0.86 -1.64 8.57
C CYS A 34 -0.30 -1.54 7.59
N ARG A 35 -1.43 -1.04 8.08
CA ARG A 35 -2.60 -0.70 7.27
C ARG A 35 -2.41 0.68 6.66
N GLY A 36 -2.68 0.80 5.36
CA GLY A 36 -2.91 2.06 4.69
C GLY A 36 -4.38 2.48 4.77
N TYR A 37 -4.59 3.79 4.85
CA TYR A 37 -5.89 4.42 5.09
C TYR A 37 -6.49 5.04 3.81
N GLY A 38 -5.75 4.94 2.71
CA GLY A 38 -6.22 5.32 1.39
C GLY A 38 -5.24 4.83 0.34
N PHE A 39 -5.73 4.65 -0.87
CA PHE A 39 -4.94 4.29 -2.03
C PHE A 39 -5.54 4.96 -3.26
N HIS A 40 -4.70 5.59 -4.09
CA HIS A 40 -5.11 6.04 -5.42
C HIS A 40 -3.96 5.93 -6.42
N ILE A 41 -4.30 5.91 -7.70
CA ILE A 41 -3.34 5.94 -8.80
C ILE A 41 -3.39 7.34 -9.39
N ASP A 42 -2.26 8.03 -9.33
CA ASP A 42 -2.02 9.27 -10.02
C ASP A 42 -1.55 8.92 -11.43
N ILE A 43 -2.48 8.92 -12.38
CA ILE A 43 -2.23 8.54 -13.78
C ILE A 43 -1.33 9.57 -14.44
N GLU A 44 -1.50 10.86 -14.12
CA GLU A 44 -0.75 11.96 -14.74
C GLU A 44 0.74 11.85 -14.42
N ASN A 45 1.08 11.58 -13.16
CA ASN A 45 2.47 11.43 -12.72
C ASN A 45 2.99 9.99 -12.78
N GLY A 46 2.12 9.02 -13.11
CA GLY A 46 2.48 7.60 -13.13
C GLY A 46 2.83 7.05 -11.75
N LEU A 47 2.15 7.51 -10.70
CA LEU A 47 2.42 7.14 -9.30
C LEU A 47 1.27 6.35 -8.69
N ALA A 48 1.61 5.44 -7.77
CA ALA A 48 0.66 4.88 -6.82
C ALA A 48 0.88 5.55 -5.47
N VAL A 49 -0.18 6.14 -4.91
CA VAL A 49 -0.12 6.89 -3.66
C VAL A 49 -0.86 6.12 -2.59
N VAL A 50 -0.16 5.84 -1.48
CA VAL A 50 -0.72 5.19 -0.30
C VAL A 50 -0.73 6.18 0.85
N TYR A 51 -1.88 6.32 1.52
CA TYR A 51 -2.01 7.18 2.69
C TYR A 51 -1.81 6.39 3.97
N LEU A 52 -1.02 6.94 4.88
CA LEU A 52 -0.63 6.32 6.13
C LEU A 52 -0.80 7.29 7.29
N LEU A 53 -1.04 6.75 8.48
CA LEU A 53 -0.88 7.53 9.70
C LEU A 53 0.59 7.92 9.86
N ARG A 54 0.83 9.12 10.39
CA ARG A 54 2.17 9.66 10.65
C ARG A 54 3.03 8.69 11.48
N SER A 55 2.45 8.06 12.50
CA SER A 55 3.15 7.09 13.36
C SER A 55 3.62 5.85 12.59
N GLN A 56 2.82 5.36 11.63
CA GLN A 56 3.18 4.23 10.78
C GLN A 56 4.23 4.63 9.74
N TRP A 57 4.11 5.85 9.18
CA TRP A 57 5.12 6.39 8.27
C TRP A 57 6.50 6.49 8.94
N LEU A 58 6.58 6.98 10.18
CA LEU A 58 7.86 7.09 10.89
C LEU A 58 8.57 5.73 11.00
N LYS A 59 7.84 4.68 11.38
CA LYS A 59 8.36 3.31 11.44
C LYS A 59 8.79 2.82 10.06
N LEU A 60 7.94 2.98 9.04
CA LEU A 60 8.22 2.52 7.68
C LEU A 60 9.42 3.24 7.06
N ASN A 61 9.57 4.54 7.32
CA ASN A 61 10.65 5.37 6.79
C ASN A 61 12.04 4.89 7.24
N GLU A 62 12.16 4.29 8.42
CA GLU A 62 13.43 3.70 8.88
C GLU A 62 13.89 2.56 7.96
N TYR A 63 12.95 1.75 7.46
CA TYR A 63 13.22 0.69 6.48
C TYR A 63 13.54 1.30 5.12
N LEU A 64 12.74 2.28 4.69
CA LEU A 64 12.85 2.90 3.38
C LEU A 64 14.15 3.72 3.17
N ARG A 65 14.79 4.17 4.24
CA ARG A 65 16.11 4.83 4.17
C ARG A 65 17.22 3.88 3.72
N LYS A 66 17.15 2.62 4.13
CA LYS A 66 18.18 1.61 3.84
C LYS A 66 17.91 0.87 2.53
N GLN A 67 16.66 0.79 2.11
CA GLN A 67 16.22 0.15 0.87
C GLN A 67 15.00 0.85 0.30
N LYS A 68 14.86 0.91 -1.03
CA LYS A 68 13.78 1.67 -1.66
C LYS A 68 12.55 0.84 -2.04
N TRP A 69 12.45 -0.39 -1.53
CA TRP A 69 11.39 -1.32 -1.90
C TRP A 69 10.31 -1.38 -0.84
N LEU A 70 9.07 -1.31 -1.31
CA LEU A 70 7.84 -1.40 -0.53
C LEU A 70 6.89 -2.34 -1.24
N ALA A 71 6.24 -3.23 -0.51
CA ALA A 71 5.13 -4.02 -1.02
C ALA A 71 3.82 -3.39 -0.56
N VAL A 72 2.86 -3.27 -1.48
CA VAL A 72 1.51 -2.78 -1.19
C VAL A 72 0.50 -3.78 -1.75
N LEU A 73 -0.32 -4.35 -0.88
CA LEU A 73 -1.48 -5.16 -1.25
C LEU A 73 -2.72 -4.28 -1.14
N VAL A 74 -3.46 -4.14 -2.23
CA VAL A 74 -4.73 -3.40 -2.25
C VAL A 74 -5.88 -4.38 -2.48
N THR A 75 -6.86 -4.36 -1.60
CA THR A 75 -8.05 -5.21 -1.66
C THR A 75 -9.30 -4.32 -1.75
N ALA A 76 -10.40 -4.88 -2.25
CA ALA A 76 -11.66 -4.18 -2.41
C ALA A 76 -12.80 -5.08 -1.92
N GLY A 77 -13.68 -4.56 -1.08
CA GLY A 77 -14.75 -5.34 -0.47
C GLY A 77 -15.48 -4.62 0.65
N THR A 78 -16.50 -5.28 1.20
CA THR A 78 -17.32 -4.78 2.32
C THR A 78 -16.74 -5.09 3.68
N ASP A 79 -15.72 -5.96 3.76
CA ASP A 79 -15.08 -6.39 5.00
C ASP A 79 -13.55 -6.42 4.82
N ASN A 80 -12.82 -5.95 5.82
CA ASN A 80 -11.36 -5.96 5.91
C ASN A 80 -10.84 -6.79 7.08
N GLU A 81 -11.71 -7.44 7.85
CA GLU A 81 -11.33 -8.13 9.08
C GLU A 81 -10.70 -9.51 8.85
N SER A 82 -10.80 -10.07 7.65
CA SER A 82 -10.30 -11.43 7.38
C SER A 82 -8.77 -11.60 7.30
N TYR A 83 -7.99 -10.51 7.38
CA TYR A 83 -6.51 -10.57 7.30
C TYR A 83 -5.78 -10.02 8.54
N GLN A 84 -6.49 -9.86 9.67
CA GLN A 84 -5.81 -9.68 10.95
C GLN A 84 -5.26 -11.05 11.40
N SER A 85 -4.05 -11.38 10.97
CA SER A 85 -3.31 -12.48 11.61
C SER A 85 -3.13 -12.15 13.10
N PRO A 86 -3.42 -13.09 14.02
CA PRO A 86 -3.17 -12.90 15.44
C PRO A 86 -1.70 -12.65 15.77
#